data_AF-A0A9E2JIT5-F1
#
_entry.id   AF-A0A9E2JIT5-F1
#
_cell.length_a   1.000
_cell.length_b   1.000
_cell.length_c   1.000
_cell.angle_alpha   90.00
_cell.angle_beta   90.00
_cell.angle_gamma   90.00
#
_symmetry.space_group_name_H-M   'P 1'
#
loop_
_entity.id
_entity.type
_entity.pdbx_description
1 polymer ?
#
loop_
_entity_poly.entity_id
_entity_poly.type
_entity_poly.pdbx_seq_one_letter_code
_entity_poly.pdbx_strand_id
1 'polypeptide(L)'
;MDRLTRSESLGRMLRQDDCPELGQPTQEKICAAIDDGRLEEAKELARYIIPENKALHDFFCDLIWNLLGEFARRHGEEEMQDILKASQETWMMKRTWKGFLNLSVEERVYITAEIMRSHQCGPKQNGAIEVTEDEDRYSIIMDPCGSGGRMRRGDPVDGTKSRLGPPYNFGASEKPADWNWNRTGVGYYCIHCVFNEILPMEWGGHPLWVTDYEDDADKPCVWHFYKSADKIPEFYYTRVGKSKPAPGEGRY
;
A
#
# COMPACT_ATOMS: atom_id res chain seq x y z
N MET A 1 6.53 32.13 14.71
CA MET A 1 7.26 31.25 15.67
C MET A 1 6.45 30.00 15.77
N ASP A 2 6.92 28.94 15.12
CA ASP A 2 6.09 27.80 14.76
C ASP A 2 5.72 27.02 16.00
N ARG A 3 4.43 26.96 16.30
CA ARG A 3 3.94 26.32 17.50
C ARG A 3 3.23 25.04 17.10
N LEU A 4 3.97 23.95 17.19
CA LEU A 4 3.36 22.63 17.21
C LEU A 4 2.65 22.47 18.56
N THR A 5 1.32 22.52 18.54
CA THR A 5 0.50 22.44 19.76
C THR A 5 -0.47 21.28 19.69
N ARG A 6 -0.80 20.71 20.84
CA ARG A 6 -1.82 19.67 20.93
C ARG A 6 -3.20 20.32 20.73
N SER A 7 -3.93 19.86 19.73
CA SER A 7 -5.34 20.20 19.55
C SER A 7 -6.19 19.24 20.38
N GLU A 8 -6.89 19.75 21.38
CA GLU A 8 -7.81 18.94 22.21
C GLU A 8 -8.98 18.39 21.39
N SER A 9 -9.49 19.16 20.42
CA SER A 9 -10.60 18.73 19.56
C SER A 9 -10.21 17.65 18.56
N LEU A 10 -8.97 17.65 18.06
CA LEU A 10 -8.47 16.66 17.11
C LEU A 10 -7.68 15.53 17.78
N GLY A 11 -7.39 15.64 19.08
CA GLY A 11 -6.62 14.65 19.84
C GLY A 11 -5.15 14.51 19.43
N ARG A 12 -4.63 15.36 18.54
CA ARG A 12 -3.29 15.26 17.94
C ARG A 12 -2.53 16.59 17.91
N MET A 13 -1.23 16.52 17.65
CA MET A 13 -0.43 17.72 17.37
C MET A 13 -0.88 18.36 16.05
N LEU A 14 -0.92 19.69 16.05
CA LEU A 14 -1.26 20.52 14.90
C LEU A 14 -0.28 21.69 14.83
N ARG A 15 0.15 22.02 13.62
CA ARG A 15 0.90 23.23 13.36
C ARG A 15 -0.04 24.43 13.42
N GLN A 16 0.17 25.31 14.40
CA GLN A 16 -0.62 26.53 14.61
C GLN A 16 0.27 27.75 14.41
N ASP A 17 0.66 27.95 13.16
CA ASP A 17 1.50 29.06 12.73
C ASP A 17 0.67 30.34 12.52
N ASP A 18 1.34 31.48 12.42
CA ASP A 18 0.72 32.71 11.92
C ASP A 18 0.29 32.54 10.45
N CYS A 19 -0.77 33.24 10.01
CA CYS A 19 -1.35 33.05 8.67
C CYS A 19 -0.35 33.03 7.50
N PRO A 20 0.67 33.92 7.43
CA PRO A 20 1.66 33.89 6.36
C PRO A 20 2.58 32.65 6.40
N GLU A 21 2.83 32.13 7.60
CA GLU A 21 3.70 30.97 7.85
C GLU A 21 2.94 29.65 7.63
N LEU A 22 1.63 29.64 7.86
CA LEU A 22 0.77 28.47 7.71
C LEU A 22 0.76 27.90 6.28
N GLY A 23 0.88 28.77 5.27
CA GLY A 23 0.94 28.38 3.86
C GLY A 23 2.26 27.75 3.44
N GLN A 24 3.29 27.81 4.28
CA GLN A 24 4.59 27.22 3.96
C GLN A 24 4.56 25.71 4.24
N PRO A 25 5.14 24.87 3.36
CA PRO A 25 5.18 23.43 3.57
C PRO A 25 6.15 23.07 4.72
N THR A 26 5.79 22.04 5.49
CA THR A 26 6.55 21.61 6.67
C THR A 26 8.01 21.23 6.35
N GLN A 27 8.29 20.71 5.15
CA GLN A 27 9.65 20.39 4.71
C GLN A 27 10.57 21.62 4.68
N GLU A 28 10.08 22.74 4.15
CA GLU A 28 10.86 23.99 4.06
C GLU A 28 11.14 24.55 5.45
N LYS A 29 10.18 24.42 6.36
CA LYS A 29 10.37 24.82 7.77
C LYS A 29 11.39 23.96 8.50
N ILE A 30 11.43 22.65 8.20
CA ILE A 30 12.47 21.76 8.73
C ILE A 30 13.85 22.24 8.25
N CYS A 31 14.01 22.54 6.96
CA CYS A 31 15.27 23.07 6.41
C CYS A 31 15.66 24.40 7.07
N ALA A 32 14.73 25.36 7.15
CA ALA A 32 14.98 26.64 7.80
C ALA A 32 15.38 26.49 9.28
N ALA A 33 14.70 25.60 10.02
CA ALA A 33 15.06 25.32 11.40
C ALA A 33 16.47 24.68 11.53
N ILE A 34 16.89 23.85 10.57
CA ILE A 34 18.26 23.30 10.52
C ILE A 34 19.28 24.42 10.26
N ASP A 35 19.03 25.24 9.24
CA ASP A 35 19.93 26.33 8.83
C ASP A 35 20.12 27.37 9.95
N ASP A 36 19.06 27.63 10.73
CA ASP A 36 19.08 28.53 11.89
C ASP A 36 19.66 27.87 13.18
N GLY A 37 20.00 26.58 13.14
CA GLY A 37 20.49 25.83 14.31
C GLY A 37 19.40 25.46 15.33
N ARG A 38 18.11 25.61 14.98
CA ARG A 38 16.93 25.23 15.79
C ARG A 38 16.64 23.72 15.66
N LEU A 39 17.61 22.90 16.04
CA LEU A 39 17.60 21.46 15.77
C LEU A 39 16.46 20.67 16.45
N GLU A 40 16.02 21.10 17.65
CA GLU A 40 14.90 20.43 18.32
C GLU A 40 13.58 20.70 17.60
N GLU A 41 13.36 21.92 17.14
CA GLU A 41 12.19 22.28 16.31
C GLU A 41 12.19 21.49 14.99
N ALA A 42 13.36 21.38 14.33
CA ALA A 42 13.50 20.56 13.13
C ALA A 42 13.11 19.09 13.37
N LYS A 43 13.52 18.50 14.51
CA LYS A 43 13.14 17.12 14.88
C LYS A 43 11.64 17.00 15.16
N GLU A 44 11.03 17.98 15.80
CA GLU A 44 9.59 17.99 16.06
C GLU A 44 8.79 18.06 14.75
N LEU A 45 9.16 18.98 13.85
CA LEU A 45 8.53 19.12 12.54
C LEU A 45 8.74 17.86 11.66
N ALA A 46 9.94 17.27 11.67
CA ALA A 46 10.22 16.04 10.94
C ALA A 46 9.38 14.85 11.42
N ARG A 47 9.00 14.81 12.70
CA ARG A 47 8.07 13.80 13.22
C ARG A 47 6.62 14.15 12.91
N TYR A 48 6.26 15.43 12.95
CA TYR A 48 4.90 15.91 12.68
C TYR A 48 4.48 15.75 11.22
N ILE A 49 5.41 15.81 10.28
CA ILE A 49 5.07 15.69 8.85
C ILE A 49 4.36 14.38 8.49
N ILE A 50 4.60 13.33 9.29
CA ILE A 50 3.96 12.02 9.13
C ILE A 50 2.45 12.12 9.38
N PRO A 51 1.97 12.47 10.60
CA PRO A 51 0.54 12.63 10.86
C PRO A 51 -0.11 13.76 10.05
N GLU A 52 0.66 14.79 9.61
CA GLU A 52 0.15 15.83 8.71
C GLU A 52 -0.29 15.25 7.36
N ASN A 53 0.53 14.38 6.76
CA ASN A 53 0.22 13.77 5.46
C ASN A 53 -0.71 12.57 5.56
N LYS A 54 -0.63 11.82 6.66
CA LYS A 54 -1.35 10.55 6.87
C LYS A 54 -2.86 10.70 6.70
N ALA A 55 -3.45 11.77 7.24
CA ALA A 55 -4.91 11.96 7.19
C ALA A 55 -5.46 11.98 5.75
N LEU A 56 -4.75 12.63 4.82
CA LEU A 56 -5.14 12.68 3.42
C LEU A 56 -4.94 11.33 2.73
N HIS A 57 -3.79 10.68 2.98
CA HIS A 57 -3.49 9.34 2.46
C HIS A 57 -4.55 8.32 2.87
N ASP A 58 -4.87 8.26 4.15
CA ASP A 58 -5.82 7.31 4.73
C ASP A 58 -7.24 7.56 4.24
N PHE A 59 -7.62 8.83 4.09
CA PHE A 59 -8.90 9.20 3.49
C PHE A 59 -9.06 8.62 2.08
N PHE A 60 -8.04 8.73 1.22
CA PHE A 60 -8.12 8.16 -0.13
C PHE A 60 -8.16 6.64 -0.11
N CYS A 61 -7.43 5.99 0.79
CA CYS A 61 -7.50 4.53 0.94
C CYS A 61 -8.91 4.08 1.34
N ASP A 62 -9.48 4.70 2.37
CA ASP A 62 -10.83 4.41 2.85
C ASP A 62 -11.89 4.70 1.77
N LEU A 63 -11.75 5.82 1.04
CA LEU A 63 -12.63 6.20 -0.05
C LEU A 63 -12.64 5.15 -1.17
N ILE A 64 -11.47 4.69 -1.61
CA ILE A 64 -11.38 3.68 -2.67
C ILE A 64 -12.04 2.37 -2.24
N TRP A 65 -11.78 1.90 -1.01
CA TRP A 65 -12.44 0.68 -0.54
C TRP A 65 -13.96 0.88 -0.51
N ASN A 66 -14.45 1.96 0.10
CA ASN A 66 -15.88 2.23 0.15
C ASN A 66 -16.52 2.26 -1.25
N LEU A 67 -15.88 2.92 -2.22
CA LEU A 67 -16.37 2.97 -3.60
C LEU A 67 -16.47 1.58 -4.22
N LEU A 68 -15.44 0.74 -4.07
CA LEU A 68 -15.48 -0.64 -4.58
C LEU A 68 -16.61 -1.45 -3.92
N GLY A 69 -16.80 -1.30 -2.61
CA GLY A 69 -17.93 -1.93 -1.90
C GLY A 69 -19.29 -1.47 -2.41
N GLU A 70 -19.42 -0.17 -2.68
CA GLU A 70 -20.61 0.44 -3.21
C GLU A 70 -20.91 0.05 -4.67
N PHE A 71 -19.89 -0.23 -5.47
CA PHE A 71 -20.03 -0.84 -6.80
C PHE A 71 -20.49 -2.29 -6.68
N ALA A 72 -19.80 -3.12 -5.89
CA ALA A 72 -20.17 -4.52 -5.70
C ALA A 72 -21.61 -4.68 -5.21
N ARG A 73 -22.05 -3.84 -4.27
CA ARG A 73 -23.42 -3.87 -3.73
C ARG A 73 -24.49 -3.51 -4.77
N ARG A 74 -24.19 -2.61 -5.70
CA ARG A 74 -25.17 -2.13 -6.72
C ARG A 74 -25.14 -2.95 -8.01
N HIS A 75 -23.98 -3.47 -8.38
CA HIS A 75 -23.72 -4.03 -9.71
C HIS A 75 -23.14 -5.45 -9.68
N GLY A 76 -22.81 -5.99 -8.51
CA GLY A 76 -22.17 -7.30 -8.35
C GLY A 76 -20.64 -7.24 -8.34
N GLU A 77 -20.02 -8.31 -7.83
CA GLU A 77 -18.56 -8.41 -7.70
C GLU A 77 -17.83 -8.41 -9.05
N GLU A 78 -18.44 -8.97 -10.10
CA GLU A 78 -17.86 -9.03 -11.45
C GLU A 78 -17.62 -7.62 -12.02
N GLU A 79 -18.62 -6.73 -11.93
CA GLU A 79 -18.50 -5.34 -12.40
C GLU A 79 -17.48 -4.55 -11.55
N MET A 80 -17.47 -4.76 -10.22
CA MET A 80 -16.46 -4.15 -9.33
C MET A 80 -15.05 -4.59 -9.72
N GLN A 81 -14.87 -5.88 -9.99
CA GLN A 81 -13.62 -6.46 -10.41
C GLN A 81 -13.16 -5.91 -11.78
N ASP A 82 -14.07 -5.76 -12.73
CA ASP A 82 -13.75 -5.21 -14.05
C ASP A 82 -13.32 -3.75 -13.97
N ILE A 83 -14.03 -2.93 -13.18
CA ILE A 83 -13.64 -1.54 -12.90
C ILE A 83 -12.26 -1.48 -12.25
N LEU A 84 -12.03 -2.33 -11.25
CA LEU A 84 -10.76 -2.38 -10.54
C LEU A 84 -9.62 -2.73 -11.50
N LYS A 85 -9.75 -3.83 -12.25
CA LYS A 85 -8.77 -4.26 -13.26
C LYS A 85 -8.50 -3.14 -14.28
N ALA A 86 -9.54 -2.52 -14.83
CA ALA A 86 -9.41 -1.46 -15.83
C ALA A 86 -8.72 -0.21 -15.28
N SER A 87 -9.02 0.16 -14.02
CA SER A 87 -8.40 1.31 -13.35
C SER A 87 -6.90 1.10 -13.12
N GLN A 88 -6.48 -0.15 -12.86
CA GLN A 88 -5.08 -0.49 -12.62
C GLN A 88 -4.31 -0.73 -13.93
N GLU A 89 -4.91 -1.41 -14.90
CA GLU A 89 -4.26 -1.83 -16.15
C GLU A 89 -3.62 -0.66 -16.90
N THR A 90 -4.31 0.47 -17.02
CA THR A 90 -3.93 1.51 -17.98
C THR A 90 -2.85 2.46 -17.44
N TRP A 91 -3.27 3.52 -16.76
CA TRP A 91 -2.39 4.63 -16.36
C TRP A 91 -1.47 4.23 -15.20
N MET A 92 -1.91 3.32 -14.33
CA MET A 92 -1.18 2.91 -13.14
C MET A 92 -0.14 1.82 -13.44
N MET A 93 -0.55 0.67 -13.98
CA MET A 93 0.34 -0.49 -14.12
C MET A 93 1.03 -0.59 -15.47
N LYS A 94 0.40 -0.35 -16.63
CA LYS A 94 1.09 -0.55 -17.92
C LYS A 94 2.25 0.42 -18.15
N ARG A 95 2.16 1.65 -17.63
CA ARG A 95 3.28 2.60 -17.62
C ARG A 95 4.38 2.15 -16.65
N THR A 96 4.00 1.83 -15.42
CA THR A 96 4.93 1.44 -14.35
C THR A 96 5.64 0.13 -14.68
N TRP A 97 4.91 -0.87 -15.18
CA TRP A 97 5.42 -2.17 -15.62
C TRP A 97 6.57 -2.03 -16.62
N LYS A 98 6.39 -1.25 -17.70
CA LYS A 98 7.48 -0.99 -18.66
C LYS A 98 8.70 -0.33 -18.02
N GLY A 99 8.50 0.55 -17.05
CA GLY A 99 9.59 1.16 -16.29
C GLY A 99 10.33 0.12 -15.45
N PHE A 100 9.58 -0.71 -14.71
CA PHE A 100 10.10 -1.76 -13.84
C PHE A 100 10.89 -2.82 -14.62
N LEU A 101 10.47 -3.19 -15.83
CA LEU A 101 11.23 -4.16 -16.66
C LEU A 101 12.65 -3.68 -16.99
N ASN A 102 12.90 -2.37 -17.00
CA ASN A 102 14.24 -1.82 -17.23
C ASN A 102 15.10 -1.75 -15.96
N LEU A 103 14.52 -2.08 -14.79
CA LEU A 103 15.20 -2.07 -13.50
C LEU A 103 15.63 -3.49 -13.13
N SER A 104 16.78 -3.60 -12.48
CA SER A 104 17.16 -4.80 -11.73
C SER A 104 16.13 -5.08 -10.64
N VAL A 105 16.06 -6.34 -10.18
CA VAL A 105 15.14 -6.72 -9.08
C VAL A 105 15.41 -5.90 -7.82
N GLU A 106 16.69 -5.62 -7.52
CA GLU A 106 17.09 -4.78 -6.38
C GLU A 106 16.57 -3.34 -6.51
N GLU A 107 16.68 -2.71 -7.68
CA GLU A 107 16.12 -1.38 -7.94
C GLU A 107 14.59 -1.36 -7.80
N ARG A 108 13.90 -2.45 -8.23
CA ARG A 108 12.46 -2.61 -8.01
C ARG A 108 12.14 -2.67 -6.51
N VAL A 109 12.98 -3.32 -5.70
CA VAL A 109 12.82 -3.36 -4.24
C VAL A 109 13.04 -1.98 -3.63
N TYR A 110 14.06 -1.22 -4.04
CA TYR A 110 14.29 0.13 -3.52
C TYR A 110 13.11 1.07 -3.75
N ILE A 111 12.59 1.13 -4.98
CA ILE A 111 11.47 2.03 -5.31
C ILE A 111 10.16 1.58 -4.66
N THR A 112 9.90 0.27 -4.58
CA THR A 112 8.69 -0.23 -3.91
C THR A 112 8.76 -0.07 -2.40
N ALA A 113 9.93 -0.24 -1.80
CA ALA A 113 10.17 0.08 -0.40
C ALA A 113 9.91 1.58 -0.13
N GLU A 114 10.35 2.49 -1.01
CA GLU A 114 10.04 3.92 -0.91
C GLU A 114 8.54 4.22 -0.93
N ILE A 115 7.82 3.60 -1.85
CA ILE A 115 6.36 3.69 -1.94
C ILE A 115 5.72 3.17 -0.64
N MET A 116 6.16 2.03 -0.12
CA MET A 116 5.59 1.45 1.10
C MET A 116 5.91 2.24 2.37
N ARG A 117 7.08 2.89 2.44
CA ARG A 117 7.38 3.89 3.49
C ARG A 117 6.39 5.06 3.41
N SER A 118 6.10 5.53 2.20
CA SER A 118 5.17 6.64 1.97
C SER A 118 3.70 6.27 2.22
N HIS A 119 3.36 4.98 2.08
CA HIS A 119 2.07 4.38 2.45
C HIS A 119 1.86 4.24 3.95
N GLN A 120 2.76 4.74 4.79
CA GLN A 120 2.63 4.75 6.26
C GLN A 120 2.44 3.36 6.86
N CYS A 121 3.21 2.38 6.37
CA CYS A 121 3.23 1.04 6.95
C CYS A 121 3.75 1.01 8.40
N GLY A 122 3.59 -0.14 9.03
CA GLY A 122 4.15 -0.43 10.34
C GLY A 122 3.19 -0.08 11.49
N PRO A 123 3.46 -0.57 12.70
CA PRO A 123 2.53 -0.44 13.83
C PRO A 123 2.36 1.01 14.31
N LYS A 124 3.38 1.84 14.06
CA LYS A 124 3.36 3.29 14.35
C LYS A 124 2.86 4.12 13.18
N GLN A 125 2.58 3.49 12.03
CA GLN A 125 2.14 4.11 10.78
C GLN A 125 2.99 5.31 10.39
N ASN A 126 4.30 5.10 10.46
CA ASN A 126 5.33 6.09 10.19
C ASN A 126 6.22 5.68 9.01
N GLY A 127 5.74 4.72 8.22
CA GLY A 127 6.46 4.17 7.08
C GLY A 127 7.45 3.07 7.43
N ALA A 128 7.46 2.56 8.67
CA ALA A 128 8.34 1.44 9.02
C ALA A 128 7.93 0.18 8.25
N ILE A 129 8.92 -0.45 7.62
CA ILE A 129 8.81 -1.73 6.92
C ILE A 129 10.05 -2.55 7.26
N GLU A 130 9.93 -3.87 7.19
CA GLU A 130 11.08 -4.77 7.22
C GLU A 130 11.38 -5.24 5.80
N VAL A 131 12.67 -5.32 5.46
CA VAL A 131 13.13 -5.84 4.17
C VAL A 131 14.16 -6.93 4.46
N THR A 132 13.90 -8.13 3.95
CA THR A 132 14.82 -9.26 4.06
C THR A 132 15.30 -9.69 2.68
N GLU A 133 16.46 -10.33 2.64
CA GLU A 133 17.02 -10.92 1.44
C GLU A 133 17.34 -12.39 1.72
N ASP A 134 16.77 -13.27 0.91
CA ASP A 134 17.08 -14.69 0.85
C ASP A 134 17.95 -14.97 -0.39
N GLU A 135 18.38 -16.22 -0.58
CA GLU A 135 19.17 -16.63 -1.75
C GLU A 135 18.45 -16.30 -3.08
N ASP A 136 17.13 -16.53 -3.15
CA ASP A 136 16.34 -16.49 -4.38
C ASP A 136 15.43 -15.27 -4.52
N ARG A 137 15.28 -14.44 -3.48
CA ARG A 137 14.35 -13.30 -3.46
C ARG A 137 14.71 -12.23 -2.43
N TYR A 138 14.08 -11.07 -2.61
CA TYR A 138 13.90 -10.08 -1.55
C TYR A 138 12.45 -10.11 -1.06
N SER A 139 12.22 -9.75 0.21
CA SER A 139 10.88 -9.67 0.78
C SER A 139 10.68 -8.33 1.48
N ILE A 140 9.60 -7.63 1.13
CA ILE A 140 9.14 -6.44 1.87
C ILE A 140 7.99 -6.88 2.77
N ILE A 141 8.20 -6.81 4.08
CA ILE A 141 7.25 -7.23 5.11
C ILE A 141 6.60 -5.98 5.70
N MET A 142 5.27 -5.93 5.64
CA MET A 142 4.48 -4.77 6.03
C MET A 142 3.51 -5.15 7.15
N ASP A 143 3.77 -4.68 8.37
CA ASP A 143 3.01 -5.04 9.57
C ASP A 143 2.39 -3.84 10.32
N PRO A 144 1.17 -3.41 9.97
CA PRO A 144 0.41 -3.81 8.80
C PRO A 144 0.93 -3.10 7.54
N CYS A 145 0.50 -3.59 6.37
CA CYS A 145 0.43 -2.75 5.17
C CYS A 145 -0.42 -1.52 5.47
N GLY A 146 0.10 -0.31 5.19
CA GLY A 146 -0.52 0.95 5.62
C GLY A 146 -1.84 1.30 4.92
N SER A 147 -2.28 0.50 3.95
CA SER A 147 -3.58 0.63 3.29
C SER A 147 -4.54 -0.49 3.72
N GLY A 148 -4.69 -1.55 2.92
CA GLY A 148 -5.63 -2.66 3.18
C GLY A 148 -5.40 -3.37 4.51
N GLY A 149 -4.14 -3.59 4.89
CA GLY A 149 -3.78 -4.20 6.18
C GLY A 149 -4.26 -3.36 7.37
N ARG A 150 -3.92 -2.06 7.38
CA ARG A 150 -4.37 -1.07 8.37
C ARG A 150 -5.89 -1.01 8.42
N MET A 151 -6.56 -0.94 7.27
CA MET A 151 -8.03 -0.87 7.22
C MET A 151 -8.70 -2.13 7.79
N ARG A 152 -8.18 -3.33 7.50
CA ARG A 152 -8.69 -4.59 8.05
C ARG A 152 -8.47 -4.70 9.55
N ARG A 153 -7.28 -4.33 10.03
CA ARG A 153 -6.90 -4.39 11.44
C ARG A 153 -7.62 -3.34 12.29
N GLY A 154 -7.88 -2.17 11.69
CA GLY A 154 -8.18 -0.95 12.42
C GLY A 154 -6.91 -0.13 12.64
N ASP A 155 -7.10 1.12 13.05
CA ASP A 155 -6.02 2.09 13.20
C ASP A 155 -5.81 2.43 14.67
N PRO A 156 -4.80 1.86 15.34
CA PRO A 156 -4.51 2.18 16.73
C PRO A 156 -3.89 3.57 16.92
N VAL A 157 -3.31 4.17 15.88
CA VAL A 157 -2.69 5.51 15.95
C VAL A 157 -3.79 6.58 15.97
N ASP A 158 -4.78 6.44 15.11
CA ASP A 158 -5.93 7.36 15.02
C ASP A 158 -7.13 6.90 15.85
N GLY A 159 -7.04 5.73 16.50
CA GLY A 159 -8.09 5.18 17.38
C GLY A 159 -9.36 4.73 16.63
N THR A 160 -9.25 4.35 15.36
CA THR A 160 -10.41 3.94 14.55
C THR A 160 -10.52 2.43 14.43
N LYS A 161 -11.76 1.92 14.35
CA LYS A 161 -12.03 0.48 14.25
C LYS A 161 -11.70 -0.06 12.84
N SER A 162 -11.69 -1.39 12.73
CA SER A 162 -11.64 -2.08 11.44
C SER A 162 -12.74 -1.58 10.51
N ARG A 163 -12.40 -1.44 9.22
CA ARG A 163 -13.34 -1.04 8.15
C ARG A 163 -14.32 -2.16 7.79
N LEU A 164 -14.02 -3.40 8.15
CA LEU A 164 -14.90 -4.55 7.89
C LEU A 164 -16.16 -4.55 8.77
N GLY A 165 -16.15 -3.84 9.91
CA GLY A 165 -17.27 -3.80 10.85
C GLY A 165 -17.89 -2.40 11.01
N PRO A 166 -18.89 -2.26 11.90
CA PRO A 166 -19.52 -0.97 12.17
C PRO A 166 -18.52 0.07 12.71
N PRO A 167 -18.63 1.35 12.29
CA PRO A 167 -19.71 1.91 11.47
C PRO A 167 -19.50 1.82 9.95
N TYR A 168 -18.35 1.28 9.50
CA TYR A 168 -17.93 1.36 8.10
C TYR A 168 -18.56 0.27 7.23
N ASN A 169 -18.46 -1.00 7.65
CA ASN A 169 -18.98 -2.17 6.94
C ASN A 169 -18.55 -2.23 5.45
N PHE A 170 -17.28 -1.93 5.16
CA PHE A 170 -16.76 -2.00 3.80
C PHE A 170 -16.75 -3.44 3.28
N GLY A 171 -17.08 -3.60 1.99
CA GLY A 171 -17.30 -4.90 1.37
C GLY A 171 -16.02 -5.75 1.19
N ALA A 172 -16.20 -7.06 1.14
CA ALA A 172 -15.15 -8.05 0.89
C ALA A 172 -15.70 -9.16 0.01
N SER A 173 -14.81 -9.95 -0.60
CA SER A 173 -15.21 -10.97 -1.58
C SER A 173 -16.19 -11.99 -0.99
N GLU A 174 -17.28 -12.29 -1.69
CA GLU A 174 -18.27 -13.27 -1.24
C GLU A 174 -17.88 -14.69 -1.63
N LYS A 175 -17.22 -14.84 -2.79
CA LYS A 175 -16.85 -16.15 -3.36
C LYS A 175 -15.37 -16.21 -3.73
N PRO A 176 -14.75 -17.41 -3.69
CA PRO A 176 -13.41 -17.58 -4.21
C PRO A 176 -13.42 -17.43 -5.73
N ALA A 177 -12.43 -16.69 -6.25
CA ALA A 177 -12.19 -16.49 -7.67
C ALA A 177 -10.71 -16.15 -7.92
N ASP A 178 -10.25 -16.28 -9.17
CA ASP A 178 -8.86 -16.00 -9.53
C ASP A 178 -8.41 -14.58 -9.17
N TRP A 179 -9.33 -13.60 -9.25
CA TRP A 179 -9.07 -12.20 -8.90
C TRP A 179 -9.04 -11.92 -7.40
N ASN A 180 -9.23 -12.90 -6.53
CA ASN A 180 -9.08 -12.74 -5.07
C ASN A 180 -8.23 -13.84 -4.43
N TRP A 181 -7.23 -14.34 -5.18
CA TRP A 181 -6.37 -15.46 -4.78
C TRP A 181 -7.15 -16.76 -4.48
N ASN A 182 -8.33 -16.94 -5.08
CA ASN A 182 -9.26 -18.03 -4.79
C ASN A 182 -9.68 -18.09 -3.31
N ARG A 183 -9.95 -16.93 -2.70
CA ARG A 183 -10.34 -16.78 -1.29
C ARG A 183 -11.64 -15.99 -1.12
N THR A 184 -12.44 -16.40 -0.15
CA THR A 184 -13.59 -15.62 0.34
C THR A 184 -13.11 -14.63 1.43
N GLY A 185 -13.77 -13.49 1.53
CA GLY A 185 -13.55 -12.51 2.60
C GLY A 185 -12.36 -11.56 2.34
N VAL A 186 -11.81 -11.54 1.13
CA VAL A 186 -10.74 -10.61 0.77
C VAL A 186 -11.34 -9.23 0.60
N GLY A 187 -10.96 -8.30 1.46
CA GLY A 187 -11.41 -6.90 1.38
C GLY A 187 -11.16 -6.32 -0.01
N TYR A 188 -12.15 -5.63 -0.58
CA TYR A 188 -12.06 -5.21 -1.99
C TYR A 188 -10.86 -4.31 -2.30
N TYR A 189 -10.39 -3.52 -1.33
CA TYR A 189 -9.14 -2.77 -1.49
C TYR A 189 -7.91 -3.69 -1.62
N CYS A 190 -7.84 -4.79 -0.87
CA CYS A 190 -6.71 -5.71 -0.92
C CYS A 190 -6.57 -6.41 -2.28
N ILE A 191 -7.66 -6.55 -3.03
CA ILE A 191 -7.68 -7.15 -4.37
C ILE A 191 -6.79 -6.39 -5.35
N HIS A 192 -6.54 -5.10 -5.13
CA HIS A 192 -5.56 -4.34 -5.92
C HIS A 192 -4.21 -5.06 -6.01
N CYS A 193 -3.81 -5.77 -4.95
CA CYS A 193 -2.54 -6.51 -4.92
C CYS A 193 -2.57 -7.77 -5.80
N VAL A 194 -3.72 -8.40 -6.00
CA VAL A 194 -3.88 -9.56 -6.91
C VAL A 194 -3.64 -9.11 -8.35
N PHE A 195 -4.16 -7.96 -8.74
CA PHE A 195 -3.97 -7.42 -10.09
C PHE A 195 -2.54 -6.99 -10.38
N ASN A 196 -1.74 -6.70 -9.35
CA ASN A 196 -0.30 -6.50 -9.51
C ASN A 196 0.44 -7.80 -9.91
N GLU A 197 -0.17 -8.96 -9.71
CA GLU A 197 0.32 -10.27 -10.19
C GLU A 197 -0.28 -10.62 -11.55
N ILE A 198 -1.61 -10.57 -11.65
CA ILE A 198 -2.35 -11.01 -12.85
C ILE A 198 -1.95 -10.19 -14.07
N LEU A 199 -1.88 -8.86 -13.96
CA LEU A 199 -1.66 -8.00 -15.12
C LEU A 199 -0.26 -8.20 -15.73
N PRO A 200 0.85 -8.19 -14.97
CA PRO A 200 2.16 -8.53 -15.53
C PRO A 200 2.24 -9.97 -16.07
N MET A 201 1.56 -10.94 -15.44
CA MET A 201 1.46 -12.31 -16.00
C MET A 201 0.76 -12.31 -17.36
N GLU A 202 -0.30 -11.52 -17.55
CA GLU A 202 -1.01 -11.41 -18.83
C GLU A 202 -0.17 -10.72 -19.92
N TRP A 203 0.69 -9.76 -19.55
CA TRP A 203 1.47 -8.98 -20.52
C TRP A 203 2.85 -9.58 -20.83
N GLY A 204 3.46 -10.23 -19.85
CA GLY A 204 4.85 -10.71 -19.90
C GLY A 204 5.05 -12.13 -19.38
N GLY A 205 4.00 -12.83 -18.95
CA GLY A 205 4.11 -14.21 -18.47
C GLY A 205 4.56 -14.35 -17.02
N HIS A 206 5.07 -13.29 -16.38
CA HIS A 206 5.54 -13.33 -14.98
C HIS A 206 5.08 -12.11 -14.18
N PRO A 207 4.82 -12.27 -12.86
CA PRO A 207 4.57 -11.15 -11.97
C PRO A 207 5.87 -10.34 -11.73
N LEU A 208 5.73 -9.03 -11.45
CA LEU A 208 6.86 -8.21 -11.00
C LEU A 208 7.27 -8.56 -9.57
N TRP A 209 6.28 -8.83 -8.73
CA TRP A 209 6.38 -9.39 -7.39
C TRP A 209 5.07 -10.12 -7.09
N VAL A 210 5.08 -10.96 -6.06
CA VAL A 210 3.90 -11.68 -5.59
C VAL A 210 3.55 -11.26 -4.18
N THR A 211 2.26 -11.26 -3.85
CA THR A 211 1.76 -10.87 -2.53
C THR A 211 1.42 -12.09 -1.70
N ASP A 212 2.11 -12.29 -0.58
CA ASP A 212 1.64 -13.19 0.47
C ASP A 212 0.64 -12.42 1.34
N TYR A 213 -0.63 -12.61 0.97
CA TYR A 213 -1.79 -12.10 1.70
C TYR A 213 -2.16 -13.06 2.83
N GLU A 214 -2.33 -12.49 4.03
CA GLU A 214 -2.82 -13.21 5.21
C GLU A 214 -4.28 -12.85 5.51
N ASP A 215 -5.12 -13.86 5.72
CA ASP A 215 -6.54 -13.68 6.06
C ASP A 215 -6.68 -13.04 7.45
N ASP A 216 -5.79 -13.41 8.37
CA ASP A 216 -5.67 -12.79 9.69
C ASP A 216 -5.15 -11.35 9.56
N ALA A 217 -5.98 -10.38 9.94
CA ALA A 217 -5.66 -8.97 9.85
C ALA A 217 -4.51 -8.55 10.79
N ASP A 218 -4.21 -9.33 11.82
CA ASP A 218 -3.10 -9.08 12.75
C ASP A 218 -1.75 -9.59 12.21
N LYS A 219 -1.75 -10.29 11.07
CA LYS A 219 -0.53 -10.72 10.38
C LYS A 219 -0.07 -9.70 9.34
N PRO A 220 1.23 -9.68 9.01
CA PRO A 220 1.76 -8.82 7.95
C PRO A 220 1.25 -9.25 6.58
N CYS A 221 1.23 -8.30 5.65
CA CYS A 221 1.29 -8.62 4.22
C CYS A 221 2.75 -8.64 3.78
N VAL A 222 3.13 -9.55 2.89
CA VAL A 222 4.51 -9.63 2.38
C VAL A 222 4.53 -9.54 0.86
N TRP A 223 5.45 -8.77 0.31
CA TRP A 223 5.74 -8.76 -1.13
C TRP A 223 7.07 -9.47 -1.39
N HIS A 224 7.04 -10.51 -2.22
CA HIS A 224 8.24 -11.24 -2.63
C HIS A 224 8.67 -10.84 -4.04
N PHE A 225 9.92 -10.41 -4.14
CA PHE A 225 10.61 -10.05 -5.37
C PHE A 225 11.64 -11.12 -5.67
N TYR A 226 11.26 -12.14 -6.44
CA TYR A 226 12.18 -13.20 -6.84
C TYR A 226 13.26 -12.65 -7.78
N LYS A 227 14.51 -13.04 -7.54
CA LYS A 227 15.68 -12.58 -8.30
C LYS A 227 15.66 -13.01 -9.76
N SER A 228 14.90 -14.06 -10.08
CA SER A 228 14.62 -14.50 -11.44
C SER A 228 13.26 -15.20 -11.55
N ALA A 229 12.67 -15.17 -12.74
CA ALA A 229 11.33 -15.68 -12.98
C ALA A 229 11.17 -17.19 -12.73
N ASP A 230 12.22 -17.97 -13.00
CA ASP A 230 12.26 -19.42 -12.78
C ASP A 230 12.17 -19.78 -11.28
N LYS A 231 12.58 -18.87 -10.39
CA LYS A 231 12.51 -19.05 -8.94
C LYS A 231 11.12 -18.82 -8.36
N ILE A 232 10.24 -18.10 -9.08
CA ILE A 232 8.87 -17.86 -8.63
C ILE A 232 8.12 -19.20 -8.53
N PRO A 233 7.62 -19.61 -7.36
CA PRO A 233 6.90 -20.87 -7.21
C PRO A 233 5.65 -20.96 -8.11
N GLU A 234 5.38 -22.16 -8.64
CA GLU A 234 4.20 -22.46 -9.48
C GLU A 234 2.88 -22.01 -8.83
N PHE A 235 2.79 -22.19 -7.51
CA PHE A 235 1.63 -21.85 -6.70
C PHE A 235 1.14 -20.41 -6.94
N TYR A 236 2.05 -19.45 -7.11
CA TYR A 236 1.69 -18.04 -7.35
C TYR A 236 0.97 -17.82 -8.67
N TYR A 237 1.21 -18.66 -9.68
CA TYR A 237 0.50 -18.62 -10.95
C TYR A 237 -0.85 -19.32 -10.83
N THR A 238 -0.85 -20.54 -10.29
CA THR A 238 -2.05 -21.37 -10.25
C THR A 238 -3.14 -20.80 -9.33
N ARG A 239 -2.77 -20.08 -8.26
CA ARG A 239 -3.74 -19.48 -7.32
C ARG A 239 -4.57 -18.35 -7.94
N VAL A 240 -4.14 -17.82 -9.09
CA VAL A 240 -4.84 -16.78 -9.86
C VAL A 240 -5.22 -17.27 -11.26
N GLY A 241 -5.36 -18.59 -11.43
CA GLY A 241 -5.82 -19.20 -12.69
C GLY A 241 -4.84 -19.10 -13.85
N LYS A 242 -3.55 -18.83 -13.58
CA LYS A 242 -2.48 -18.78 -14.59
C LYS A 242 -1.61 -20.04 -14.53
N SER A 243 -0.79 -20.24 -15.55
CA SER A 243 0.24 -21.28 -15.59
C SER A 243 1.61 -20.64 -15.66
N LYS A 244 2.59 -21.19 -14.94
CA LYS A 244 3.96 -20.72 -15.06
C LYS A 244 4.51 -21.04 -16.46
N PRO A 245 5.13 -20.07 -17.17
CA PRO A 245 5.83 -20.34 -18.41
C PRO A 245 6.99 -21.34 -18.23
N ALA A 246 7.38 -22.03 -19.30
CA ALA A 246 8.56 -22.87 -19.27
C ALA A 246 9.83 -22.01 -19.04
N PRO A 247 10.94 -22.59 -18.51
CA PRO A 247 12.18 -21.83 -18.31
C PRO A 247 12.64 -21.12 -19.59
N GLY A 248 12.82 -19.80 -19.50
CA GLY A 248 13.24 -18.95 -20.63
C GLY A 248 12.10 -18.41 -21.50
N GLU A 249 10.86 -18.80 -21.25
CA GLU A 249 9.66 -18.19 -21.85
C GLU A 249 9.15 -17.04 -20.98
N GLY A 250 8.52 -16.03 -21.58
CA GLY A 250 8.07 -14.81 -20.89
C GLY A 250 9.05 -13.63 -21.03
N ARG A 251 8.58 -12.43 -20.67
CA ARG A 251 9.34 -11.17 -20.63
C ARG A 251 9.42 -10.69 -19.18
N TYR A 252 10.61 -10.69 -18.62
CA TYR A 252 10.92 -10.20 -17.26
C TYR A 252 11.61 -8.84 -17.27
#